data_AF-A0A965PDF7-F1
#
_entry.id   AF-A0A965PDF7-F1
#
_cell.length_a   1.000
_cell.length_b   1.000
_cell.length_c   1.000
_cell.angle_alpha   90.00
_cell.angle_beta   90.00
_cell.angle_gamma   90.00
#
_symmetry.space_group_name_H-M   'P 1'
#
loop_
_entity.id
_entity.type
_entity.pdbx_description
1 polymer ?
#
loop_
_entity_poly.entity_id
_entity_poly.type
_entity_poly.pdbx_seq_one_letter_code
_entity_poly.pdbx_strand_id
1 'polypeptide(L)'
;MSEQRIQQEIRLAVSHGPVRLYRNNTGTLLDQHGRPVQFGLCKGSADLIGWTTRTITPEMVGTQVAVFTSIEVKTPTGRLRPEQKQWLDVVQAAGGIAGVARSVDEALRITTD
;
A
#
# COMPACT_ATOMS: atom_id res chain seq x y z
N MET A 1 -20.35 -3.49 -1.05
CA MET A 1 -19.26 -3.85 -0.12
C MET A 1 -18.55 -2.56 0.28
N SER A 2 -18.17 -2.37 1.56
CA SER A 2 -17.45 -1.16 2.00
C SER A 2 -15.96 -1.27 1.68
N GLU A 3 -15.29 -0.12 1.53
CA GLU A 3 -13.84 -0.03 1.33
C GLU A 3 -13.07 -0.71 2.47
N GLN A 4 -13.53 -0.53 3.71
CA GLN A 4 -12.96 -1.20 4.89
C GLN A 4 -13.03 -2.72 4.78
N ARG A 5 -14.14 -3.28 4.29
CA ARG A 5 -14.29 -4.74 4.13
C ARG A 5 -13.34 -5.26 3.04
N ILE A 6 -13.28 -4.58 1.88
CA ILE A 6 -12.36 -4.92 0.80
C ILE A 6 -10.90 -4.88 1.30
N GLN A 7 -10.54 -3.85 2.07
CA GLN A 7 -9.21 -3.72 2.66
C GLN A 7 -8.86 -4.90 3.57
N GLN A 8 -9.78 -5.34 4.44
CA GLN A 8 -9.50 -6.48 5.32
C GLN A 8 -9.40 -7.79 4.53
N GLU A 9 -10.27 -8.00 3.54
CA GLU A 9 -10.20 -9.17 2.66
C GLU A 9 -8.87 -9.22 1.90
N ILE A 10 -8.41 -8.09 1.34
CA ILE A 10 -7.08 -7.96 0.71
C ILE A 10 -5.97 -8.28 1.71
N ARG A 11 -5.99 -7.70 2.92
CA ARG A 11 -4.94 -7.95 3.91
C ARG A 11 -4.82 -9.43 4.28
N LEU A 12 -5.94 -10.11 4.49
CA LEU A 12 -5.96 -11.54 4.82
C LEU A 12 -5.45 -12.39 3.67
N ALA A 13 -5.83 -12.05 2.44
CA ALA A 13 -5.52 -12.84 1.25
C ALA A 13 -4.12 -12.57 0.66
N VAL A 14 -3.56 -11.38 0.86
CA VAL A 14 -2.33 -10.96 0.16
C VAL A 14 -1.13 -10.82 1.10
N SER A 15 -1.32 -10.49 2.38
CA SER A 15 -0.20 -10.25 3.31
C SER A 15 0.41 -11.54 3.88
N HIS A 16 0.94 -12.40 3.02
CA HIS A 16 1.65 -13.62 3.39
C HIS A 16 2.78 -13.95 2.40
N GLY A 17 3.59 -14.97 2.72
CA GLY A 17 4.72 -15.37 1.90
C GLY A 17 5.69 -14.21 1.65
N PRO A 18 6.01 -13.85 0.39
CA PRO A 18 6.92 -12.76 0.07
C PRO A 18 6.31 -11.37 0.32
N VAL A 19 5.01 -11.26 0.59
CA VAL A 19 4.33 -9.98 0.76
C VAL A 19 4.01 -9.74 2.23
N ARG A 20 4.27 -8.52 2.69
CA ARG A 20 3.85 -8.05 4.01
C ARG A 20 3.20 -6.68 3.89
N LEU A 21 1.92 -6.58 4.23
CA LEU A 21 1.15 -5.33 4.18
C LEU A 21 0.52 -5.02 5.55
N TYR A 22 0.63 -3.75 5.91
CA TYR A 22 0.04 -3.17 7.12
C TYR A 22 -0.99 -2.13 6.72
N ARG A 23 -1.99 -1.95 7.59
CA ARG A 23 -2.94 -0.85 7.44
C ARG A 23 -2.24 0.46 7.80
N ASN A 24 -2.22 1.39 6.85
CA ASN A 24 -1.77 2.75 7.05
C ASN A 24 -2.95 3.62 7.47
N ASN A 25 -3.09 3.87 8.77
CA ASN A 25 -4.07 4.85 9.24
C ASN A 25 -3.54 6.24 8.88
N THR A 26 -4.31 7.01 8.12
CA THR A 26 -3.97 8.40 7.79
C THR A 26 -5.00 9.33 8.42
N GLY A 27 -4.56 10.48 8.91
CA GLY A 27 -5.46 11.44 9.51
C GLY A 27 -4.77 12.48 10.37
N THR A 28 -5.59 13.21 11.13
CA THR A 28 -5.13 14.19 12.10
C THR A 28 -5.94 14.01 13.38
N LEU A 29 -5.25 13.92 14.50
CA LEU A 29 -5.85 13.89 15.84
C LEU A 29 -5.15 14.94 16.70
N LEU A 30 -5.83 15.40 17.75
CA LEU A 30 -5.21 16.27 18.75
C LEU A 30 -4.44 15.40 19.75
N ASP A 31 -3.24 15.82 20.13
CA ASP A 31 -2.53 15.24 21.26
C ASP A 31 -3.21 15.63 22.60
N GLN A 32 -2.68 15.13 23.71
CA GLN A 32 -3.18 15.43 25.05
C GLN A 32 -3.11 16.92 25.43
N HIS A 33 -2.41 17.75 24.65
CA HIS A 33 -2.27 19.20 24.83
C HIS A 33 -3.06 20.00 23.78
N GLY A 34 -3.89 19.35 22.97
CA GLY A 34 -4.70 20.00 21.94
C GLY A 34 -3.93 20.36 20.66
N ARG A 35 -2.72 19.83 20.45
CA ARG A 35 -1.92 20.11 19.25
C ARG A 35 -2.28 19.11 18.14
N PRO A 36 -2.51 19.56 16.89
CA PRO A 36 -2.80 18.66 15.79
C PRO A 36 -1.57 17.84 15.40
N VAL A 37 -1.73 16.52 15.41
CA VAL A 37 -0.73 15.53 14.97
C VAL A 37 -1.25 14.84 13.72
N GLN A 38 -0.54 15.02 12.62
CA GLN A 38 -0.78 14.27 11.39
C GLN A 38 -0.05 12.93 11.48
N PHE A 39 -0.73 11.85 11.11
CA PHE A 39 -0.17 10.50 11.11
C PHE A 39 -0.47 9.76 9.80
N GLY A 40 0.24 8.66 9.61
CA GLY A 40 0.44 8.02 8.30
C GLY A 40 1.74 8.48 7.66
N LEU A 41 2.00 8.10 6.40
CA LEU A 41 3.23 8.48 5.70
C LEU A 41 3.16 9.90 5.14
N CYS A 42 2.05 10.25 4.49
CA CYS A 42 1.76 11.61 4.04
C CYS A 42 0.27 11.74 3.68
N LYS A 43 -0.20 12.97 3.43
CA LYS A 43 -1.52 13.17 2.82
C LYS A 43 -1.55 12.47 1.45
N GLY A 44 -2.53 11.59 1.27
CA GLY A 44 -2.69 10.81 0.03
C GLY A 44 -1.91 9.50 0.00
N SER A 45 -1.08 9.18 1.01
CA SER A 45 -0.43 7.86 1.07
C SER A 45 -1.47 6.74 1.13
N ALA A 46 -1.16 5.62 0.48
CA ALA A 46 -2.13 4.55 0.28
C ALA A 46 -2.58 3.86 1.59
N ASP A 47 -3.73 3.20 1.51
CA ASP A 47 -4.36 2.46 2.61
C ASP A 47 -3.52 1.31 3.16
N LEU A 48 -2.81 0.59 2.29
CA LEU A 48 -1.96 -0.54 2.65
C LEU A 48 -0.52 -0.25 2.24
N ILE A 49 0.40 -0.45 3.17
CA ILE A 49 1.84 -0.21 2.98
C ILE A 49 2.66 -1.37 3.53
N GLY A 50 3.81 -1.61 2.90
CA GLY A 50 4.77 -2.60 3.38
C GLY A 50 5.75 -2.94 2.27
N TRP A 51 5.94 -4.23 2.00
CA TRP A 51 6.90 -4.66 1.00
C TRP A 51 6.53 -5.99 0.33
N THR A 52 7.11 -6.19 -0.84
CA THR A 52 7.21 -7.46 -1.55
C THR A 52 8.68 -7.84 -1.65
N THR A 53 9.04 -9.00 -1.11
CA THR A 53 10.39 -9.54 -1.18
C THR A 53 10.67 -10.06 -2.59
N ARG A 54 11.77 -9.59 -3.19
CA ARG A 54 12.25 -10.04 -4.51
C ARG A 54 13.71 -10.51 -4.39
N THR A 55 14.03 -11.62 -5.05
CA THR A 55 15.42 -12.08 -5.22
C THR A 55 16.07 -11.29 -6.34
N ILE A 56 17.27 -10.75 -6.11
CA ILE A 56 17.96 -9.89 -7.10
C ILE A 56 19.18 -10.61 -7.73
N THR A 57 19.63 -10.07 -8.88
CA THR A 57 20.64 -10.43 -9.91
C THR A 57 21.77 -11.43 -9.56
N PRO A 58 22.48 -11.98 -10.58
CA PRO A 58 23.59 -12.92 -10.39
C PRO A 58 24.66 -12.50 -9.36
N GLU A 59 24.97 -11.21 -9.26
CA GLU A 59 25.94 -10.66 -8.31
C GLU A 59 25.39 -10.56 -6.88
N MET A 60 24.06 -10.59 -6.75
CA MET A 60 23.30 -10.59 -5.51
C MET A 60 22.77 -11.99 -5.16
N VAL A 61 23.19 -13.05 -5.86
CA VAL A 61 22.66 -14.41 -5.69
C VAL A 61 22.64 -14.83 -4.24
N GLY A 62 21.44 -15.21 -3.77
CA GLY A 62 21.16 -15.54 -2.37
C GLY A 62 20.62 -14.38 -1.52
N THR A 63 20.61 -13.15 -2.05
CA THR A 63 20.14 -11.95 -1.36
C THR A 63 18.72 -11.58 -1.78
N GLN A 64 17.90 -11.24 -0.79
CA GLN A 64 16.53 -10.78 -0.98
C GLN A 64 16.44 -9.28 -0.69
N VAL A 65 15.63 -8.55 -1.45
CA VAL A 65 15.34 -7.13 -1.25
C VAL A 65 13.86 -6.92 -0.97
N ALA A 66 13.57 -6.11 0.04
CA ALA A 66 12.22 -5.65 0.33
C ALA A 66 11.90 -4.47 -0.58
N VAL A 67 11.14 -4.72 -1.65
CA VAL A 67 10.64 -3.66 -2.54
C VAL A 67 9.42 -3.04 -1.88
N PHE A 68 9.42 -1.71 -1.68
CA PHE A 68 8.29 -1.03 -1.06
C PHE A 68 7.01 -1.27 -1.87
N THR A 69 5.95 -1.70 -1.19
CA THR A 69 4.67 -2.06 -1.82
C THR A 69 3.54 -1.24 -1.20
N SER A 70 2.71 -0.64 -2.05
CA SER A 70 1.66 0.30 -1.67
C SER A 70 0.36 0.04 -2.42
N ILE A 71 -0.73 -0.26 -1.73
CA ILE A 71 -2.04 -0.52 -2.34
C ILE A 71 -3.07 0.45 -1.80
N GLU A 72 -3.65 1.23 -2.70
CA GLU A 72 -4.80 2.09 -2.41
C GLU A 72 -6.08 1.29 -2.65
N VAL A 73 -6.94 1.19 -1.65
CA VAL A 73 -8.16 0.39 -1.75
C VAL A 73 -9.31 1.29 -2.17
N LYS A 74 -10.10 0.86 -3.14
CA LYS A 74 -11.33 1.56 -3.54
C LYS A 74 -12.48 0.60 -3.65
N THR A 75 -13.69 1.12 -3.45
CA THR A 75 -14.90 0.40 -3.87
C THR A 75 -14.95 0.30 -5.42
N PRO A 76 -15.83 -0.54 -6.00
CA PRO A 76 -16.00 -0.62 -7.45
C PRO A 76 -16.20 0.73 -8.14
N THR A 77 -16.87 1.68 -7.47
CA THR A 77 -17.16 3.03 -7.96
C THR A 77 -16.30 4.12 -7.30
N GLY A 78 -15.41 3.74 -6.38
CA GLY A 78 -14.56 4.65 -5.63
C GLY A 78 -13.59 5.40 -6.53
N ARG A 79 -13.53 6.72 -6.35
CA ARG A 79 -12.66 7.60 -7.14
C ARG A 79 -11.33 7.83 -6.45
N LEU A 80 -10.25 7.76 -7.21
CA LEU A 80 -8.91 8.10 -6.76
C LEU A 80 -8.77 9.63 -6.68
N ARG A 81 -8.31 10.15 -5.54
CA ARG A 81 -8.04 11.59 -5.39
C ARG A 81 -6.71 11.96 -6.06
N PRO A 82 -6.53 13.23 -6.50
CA PRO A 82 -5.29 13.66 -7.16
C PRO A 82 -4.02 13.37 -6.35
N GLU A 83 -4.04 13.63 -5.04
CA GLU A 83 -2.89 13.38 -4.17
C GLU A 83 -2.57 11.89 -4.01
N GLN A 84 -3.58 11.02 -4.09
CA GLN A 84 -3.40 9.57 -4.05
C GLN A 84 -2.78 9.07 -5.36
N LYS A 85 -3.21 9.65 -6.49
CA LYS A 85 -2.57 9.37 -7.78
C LYS A 85 -1.09 9.77 -7.75
N GLN A 86 -0.79 10.98 -7.28
CA GLN A 86 0.59 11.47 -7.18
C GLN A 86 1.45 10.56 -6.29
N TRP A 87 0.91 10.09 -5.16
CA TRP A 87 1.59 9.12 -4.31
C TRP A 87 1.96 7.84 -5.08
N LEU A 88 1.00 7.23 -5.78
CA LEU A 88 1.23 6.01 -6.55
C LEU A 88 2.27 6.24 -7.64
N ASP A 89 2.18 7.35 -8.38
CA ASP A 89 3.12 7.71 -9.45
C ASP A 89 4.57 7.83 -8.90
N VAL A 90 4.74 8.48 -7.73
CA VAL A 90 6.07 8.66 -7.10
C VAL A 90 6.64 7.33 -6.61
N VAL A 91 5.82 6.48 -5.99
CA VAL A 91 6.26 5.15 -5.54
C VAL A 91 6.73 4.32 -6.73
N GLN A 92 5.95 4.29 -7.82
CA GLN A 92 6.32 3.56 -9.04
C GLN A 92 7.60 4.12 -9.67
N ALA A 93 7.72 5.45 -9.77
CA ALA A 93 8.91 6.10 -10.33
C ALA A 93 10.19 5.81 -9.52
N ALA A 94 10.06 5.58 -8.21
CA ALA A 94 11.16 5.20 -7.33
C ALA A 94 11.50 3.70 -7.36
N GLY A 95 10.82 2.90 -8.19
CA GLY A 95 11.00 1.45 -8.28
C GLY A 95 10.21 0.64 -7.25
N GLY A 96 9.27 1.27 -6.54
CA GLY A 96 8.31 0.59 -5.68
C GLY A 96 7.14 -0.01 -6.47
N ILE A 97 6.41 -0.91 -5.83
CA ILE A 97 5.19 -1.51 -6.36
C ILE A 97 4.01 -0.70 -5.84
N ALA A 98 3.23 -0.09 -6.73
CA ALA A 98 2.04 0.66 -6.31
C ALA A 98 0.85 0.43 -7.23
N GLY A 99 -0.37 0.43 -6.68
CA GLY A 99 -1.58 0.34 -7.48
C GLY A 99 -2.87 0.59 -6.70
N VAL A 100 -3.98 0.67 -7.44
CA VAL A 100 -5.33 0.72 -6.89
C VAL A 100 -5.94 -0.68 -6.96
N ALA A 101 -6.47 -1.18 -5.86
CA ALA A 101 -7.18 -2.45 -5.81
C ALA A 101 -8.64 -2.27 -5.37
N ARG A 102 -9.55 -2.91 -6.10
CA ARG A 102 -10.99 -2.97 -5.80
C ARG A 102 -11.46 -4.36 -5.39
N SER A 103 -10.56 -5.32 -5.39
CA SER A 103 -10.78 -6.71 -5.02
C SER A 103 -9.46 -7.37 -4.60
N VAL A 104 -9.57 -8.57 -4.03
CA VAL A 104 -8.42 -9.44 -3.74
C VAL A 104 -7.63 -9.75 -5.02
N ASP A 105 -8.32 -10.08 -6.11
CA ASP A 105 -7.65 -10.43 -7.37
C ASP A 105 -6.83 -9.28 -7.96
N GLU A 106 -7.33 -8.04 -7.86
CA GLU A 106 -6.56 -6.86 -8.28
C GLU A 106 -5.34 -6.65 -7.39
N ALA A 107 -5.48 -6.83 -6.07
CA ALA A 107 -4.36 -6.71 -5.15
C ALA A 107 -3.29 -7.79 -5.38
N LEU A 108 -3.70 -9.02 -5.70
CA LEU A 108 -2.79 -10.10 -6.06
C LEU A 108 -1.95 -9.71 -7.29
N ARG A 109 -2.60 -9.28 -8.37
CA ARG A 109 -1.91 -8.83 -9.60
C ARG A 109 -0.85 -7.77 -9.32
N ILE A 110 -1.18 -6.76 -8.52
CA ILE A 110 -0.23 -5.70 -8.13
C ILE A 110 1.03 -6.28 -7.46
N THR A 111 0.88 -7.32 -6.62
CA THR A 111 1.99 -7.83 -5.80
C THR A 111 2.78 -8.97 -6.42
N THR A 112 2.24 -9.64 -7.44
CA THR A 112 2.86 -10.81 -8.09
C THR A 112 3.62 -10.46 -9.37
N ASP A 113 3.21 -9.42 -10.08
CA ASP A 113 3.90 -8.91 -11.27
C ASP A 113 5.25 -8.32 -10.86
#